data_AF-A0A2E2R4Y9-F1
#
_entry.id   AF-A0A2E2R4Y9-F1
#
_cell.length_a   1.000
_cell.length_b   1.000
_cell.length_c   1.000
_cell.angle_alpha   90.00
_cell.angle_beta   90.00
_cell.angle_gamma   90.00
#
_symmetry.space_group_name_H-M   'P 1'
#
loop_
_entity.id
_entity.type
_entity.pdbx_description
1 polymer ?
#
loop_
_entity_poly.entity_id
_entity_poly.type
_entity_poly.pdbx_seq_one_letter_code
_entity_poly.pdbx_strand_id
1 'polypeptide(L)'
;MKFLTFFNIAFRVLFGAGLVLGLVQTGAAQTDSSRWVTEAQLSELVDPALLPPGASVDVKFVKADERIGSLQCPAALFANTAGNKMWGRTYVRVQCVGSDTAPFFVGVDVKVWAPVLVVKGTIQSGQTLGLNDVEFRTMDLSQLSHGWVSDLAHLNNKTAARQLWPGTLLKHDYLRGQALVKNGDTVKVMMKGPGFAIGGTAVAMGEAELGEVVKIKTTQGKILHGVARDALLVEVSL
;
A
#
# COMPACT_ATOMS: atom_id res chain seq x y z
N MET A 1 -22.91 86.47 24.00
CA MET A 1 -21.54 86.95 23.72
C MET A 1 -20.75 85.77 23.16
N LYS A 2 -20.11 85.76 22.00
CA LYS A 2 -20.01 86.62 20.80
C LYS A 2 -19.39 85.65 19.77
N PHE A 3 -20.04 85.42 18.63
CA PHE A 3 -19.63 85.96 17.31
C PHE A 3 -18.32 85.35 16.78
N LEU A 4 -18.39 84.50 15.75
CA LEU A 4 -18.12 84.82 14.32
C LEU A 4 -16.60 84.97 14.02
N THR A 5 -15.96 84.73 12.87
CA THR A 5 -16.12 84.09 11.55
C THR A 5 -14.80 84.44 10.79
N PHE A 6 -14.57 83.85 9.61
CA PHE A 6 -13.65 84.33 8.53
C PHE A 6 -12.16 83.99 8.73
N PHE A 7 -11.34 83.58 7.75
CA PHE A 7 -11.28 83.80 6.29
C PHE A 7 -10.24 82.77 5.73
N ASN A 8 -10.54 81.87 4.79
CA ASN A 8 -10.52 81.97 3.31
C ASN A 8 -9.17 81.60 2.62
N ILE A 9 -9.27 80.82 1.51
CA ILE A 9 -8.36 80.71 0.32
C ILE A 9 -7.09 79.84 0.50
N ALA A 10 -7.07 78.57 0.08
CA ALA A 10 -6.85 78.03 -1.26
C ALA A 10 -5.39 78.06 -1.77
N PHE A 11 -4.76 76.89 -1.91
CA PHE A 11 -3.82 76.63 -3.01
C PHE A 11 -3.73 75.13 -3.33
N ARG A 12 -4.10 74.79 -4.56
CA ARG A 12 -3.83 73.52 -5.25
C ARG A 12 -2.32 73.38 -5.49
N VAL A 13 -1.82 72.15 -5.58
CA VAL A 13 -0.73 71.63 -6.46
C VAL A 13 -0.46 70.19 -5.98
N LEU A 14 -1.05 69.15 -6.59
CA LEU A 14 -0.59 68.39 -7.76
C LEU A 14 0.90 67.99 -7.72
N PHE A 15 1.14 66.67 -7.82
CA PHE A 15 2.41 65.96 -8.01
C PHE A 15 3.28 65.69 -6.77
N GLY A 16 3.15 64.47 -6.25
CA GLY A 16 4.17 63.81 -5.44
C GLY A 16 3.98 62.30 -5.55
N ALA A 17 4.88 61.62 -6.26
CA ALA A 17 4.91 60.18 -6.41
C ALA A 17 5.02 59.50 -5.03
N GLY A 18 3.88 59.02 -4.51
CA GLY A 18 3.79 58.29 -3.26
C GLY A 18 4.03 56.81 -3.49
N LEU A 19 5.22 56.35 -3.12
CA LEU A 19 5.63 54.96 -3.05
C LEU A 19 4.74 54.24 -2.02
N VAL A 20 3.71 53.53 -2.49
CA VAL A 20 2.86 52.68 -1.63
C VAL A 20 3.66 51.44 -1.28
N LEU A 21 4.34 51.47 -0.13
CA LEU A 21 4.82 50.27 0.57
C LEU A 21 3.59 49.45 0.97
N GLY A 22 3.16 48.55 0.08
CA GLY A 22 2.23 47.48 0.42
C GLY A 22 2.94 46.54 1.39
N LEU A 23 2.52 46.54 2.64
CA LEU A 23 2.87 45.52 3.63
C LEU A 23 2.39 44.16 3.11
N VAL A 24 3.32 43.39 2.54
CA VAL A 24 3.12 41.96 2.30
C VAL A 24 3.05 41.31 3.67
N GLN A 25 1.84 40.99 4.12
CA GLN A 25 1.65 40.13 5.28
C GLN A 25 2.01 38.71 4.88
N THR A 26 3.25 38.31 5.19
CA THR A 26 3.65 36.91 5.21
C THR A 26 2.93 36.24 6.37
N GLY A 27 1.84 35.53 6.07
CA GLY A 27 1.22 34.59 7.02
C GLY A 27 2.20 33.45 7.30
N ALA A 28 2.88 33.51 8.43
CA ALA A 28 3.63 32.38 8.95
C ALA A 28 2.63 31.30 9.39
N ALA A 29 2.77 30.09 8.84
CA ALA A 29 2.06 28.92 9.33
C ALA A 29 2.39 28.73 10.81
N GLN A 30 1.37 28.78 11.66
CA GLN A 30 1.50 28.71 13.10
C GLN A 30 1.67 27.24 13.51
N THR A 31 2.91 26.80 13.71
CA THR A 31 3.22 25.47 14.24
C THR A 31 2.78 25.42 15.71
N ASP A 32 1.77 24.58 16.00
CA ASP A 32 1.24 24.35 17.34
C ASP A 32 2.31 23.68 18.24
N SER A 33 3.02 24.50 19.00
CA SER A 33 4.16 24.11 19.85
C SER A 33 3.76 23.40 21.15
N SER A 34 2.49 23.04 21.32
CA SER A 34 1.97 22.42 22.55
C SER A 34 2.05 20.90 22.57
N ARG A 35 2.33 20.26 21.43
CA ARG A 35 2.39 18.79 21.31
C ARG A 35 3.84 18.31 21.20
N TRP A 36 4.25 17.43 22.10
CA TRP A 36 5.56 16.73 22.06
C TRP A 36 5.65 15.67 20.94
N VAL A 37 4.53 15.42 20.23
CA VAL A 37 4.49 14.62 19.00
C VAL A 37 3.78 15.40 17.90
N THR A 38 4.42 15.49 16.75
CA THR A 38 3.82 16.02 15.52
C THR A 38 3.43 14.89 14.57
N GLU A 39 2.42 15.13 13.73
CA GLU A 39 2.01 14.17 12.67
C GLU A 39 3.17 13.87 11.71
N ALA A 40 4.08 14.83 11.52
CA ALA A 40 5.30 14.68 10.75
C ALA A 40 6.24 13.59 11.31
N GLN A 41 6.45 13.54 12.64
CA GLN A 41 7.29 12.51 13.27
C GLN A 41 6.68 11.11 13.15
N LEU A 42 5.35 11.01 13.13
CA LEU A 42 4.68 9.73 12.91
C LEU A 42 4.74 9.26 11.47
N SER A 43 4.78 10.18 10.51
CA SER A 43 4.94 9.82 9.10
C SER A 43 6.28 9.11 8.83
N GLU A 44 7.32 9.42 9.60
CA GLU A 44 8.65 8.79 9.53
C GLU A 44 8.66 7.34 10.06
N LEU A 45 7.67 6.96 10.86
CA LEU A 45 7.54 5.60 11.38
C LEU A 45 6.99 4.61 10.36
N VAL A 46 6.40 5.13 9.29
CA VAL A 46 5.94 4.30 8.18
C VAL A 46 7.16 4.00 7.33
N ASP A 47 7.71 2.80 7.50
CA ASP A 47 8.84 2.34 6.70
C ASP A 47 8.47 2.39 5.20
N PRO A 48 9.17 3.21 4.39
CA PRO A 48 8.90 3.30 2.96
C PRO A 48 9.09 1.96 2.23
N ALA A 49 9.88 1.03 2.77
CA ALA A 49 10.05 -0.31 2.21
C ALA A 49 8.78 -1.17 2.28
N LEU A 50 7.84 -0.83 3.17
CA LEU A 50 6.56 -1.54 3.33
C LEU A 50 5.44 -0.93 2.49
N LEU A 51 5.71 0.18 1.80
CA LEU A 51 4.73 0.87 0.96
C LEU A 51 4.84 0.41 -0.50
N PRO A 52 3.70 0.30 -1.21
CA PRO A 52 3.73 0.08 -2.65
C PRO A 52 4.35 1.30 -3.37
N PRO A 53 4.96 1.09 -4.54
CA PRO A 53 5.55 2.17 -5.31
C PRO A 53 4.50 3.23 -5.66
N GLY A 54 4.85 4.50 -5.48
CA GLY A 54 3.94 5.63 -5.71
C GLY A 54 2.89 5.87 -4.62
N ALA A 55 3.06 5.26 -3.44
CA ALA A 55 2.20 5.55 -2.29
C ALA A 55 2.44 6.95 -1.71
N SER A 56 1.35 7.61 -1.30
CA SER A 56 1.34 8.80 -0.47
C SER A 56 0.70 8.47 0.87
N VAL A 57 1.32 8.92 1.96
CA VAL A 57 0.87 8.63 3.34
C VAL A 57 0.31 9.90 3.97
N ASP A 58 -0.87 9.77 4.59
CA ASP A 58 -1.51 10.80 5.41
C ASP A 58 -1.78 10.18 6.79
N VAL A 59 -1.05 10.65 7.82
CA VAL A 59 -1.17 10.12 9.18
C VAL A 59 -1.91 11.14 10.04
N LYS A 60 -2.99 10.70 10.67
CA LYS A 60 -3.80 11.54 11.58
C LYS A 60 -3.99 10.86 12.91
N PHE A 61 -4.09 11.63 13.98
CA PHE A 61 -4.52 11.07 15.26
C PHE A 61 -6.03 10.81 15.26
N VAL A 62 -6.45 9.60 15.65
CA VAL A 62 -7.88 9.23 15.72
C VAL A 62 -8.62 10.10 16.74
N LYS A 63 -7.89 10.50 17.78
CA LYS A 63 -8.26 11.52 18.75
C LYS A 63 -6.95 12.06 19.28
N ALA A 64 -6.83 13.38 19.44
CA ALA A 64 -5.78 13.94 20.25
C ALA A 64 -5.99 13.39 21.67
N ASP A 65 -5.31 12.31 21.98
CA ASP A 65 -5.24 11.79 23.33
C ASP A 65 -4.72 12.94 24.20
N GLU A 66 -5.41 13.29 25.30
CA GLU A 66 -5.05 14.45 26.13
C GLU A 66 -3.60 14.36 26.66
N ARG A 67 -3.03 13.15 26.64
CA ARG A 67 -1.61 12.86 26.91
C ARG A 67 -0.65 13.46 25.88
N ILE A 68 -1.11 13.64 24.63
CA ILE A 68 -0.40 14.31 23.53
C ILE A 68 -0.52 15.83 23.76
N GLY A 69 0.36 16.34 24.61
CA GLY A 69 0.47 17.75 24.97
C GLY A 69 0.57 18.02 26.47
N SER A 70 0.02 17.15 27.32
CA SER A 70 0.13 17.29 28.79
C SER A 70 1.40 16.65 29.38
N LEU A 71 1.95 15.62 28.74
CA LEU A 71 3.17 14.95 29.19
C LEU A 71 4.43 15.62 28.64
N GLN A 72 5.42 15.83 29.52
CA GLN A 72 6.76 16.23 29.10
C GLN A 72 7.52 14.98 28.65
N CYS A 73 7.67 14.82 27.34
CA CYS A 73 8.39 13.72 26.72
C CYS A 73 9.56 14.30 25.91
N PRO A 74 10.78 14.35 26.47
CA PRO A 74 11.94 14.94 25.80
C PRO A 74 12.32 14.21 24.51
N ALA A 75 12.17 12.88 24.51
CA ALA A 75 12.33 12.04 23.33
C ALA A 75 11.31 10.90 23.37
N ALA A 76 10.62 10.69 22.24
CA ALA A 76 9.60 9.65 22.08
C ALA A 76 10.12 8.55 21.16
N LEU A 77 10.13 7.31 21.66
CA LEU A 77 10.34 6.13 20.85
C LEU A 77 9.00 5.53 20.49
N PHE A 78 8.79 5.29 19.20
CA PHE A 78 7.56 4.73 18.69
C PHE A 78 7.80 3.31 18.17
N ALA A 79 6.90 2.40 18.50
CA ALA A 79 6.91 1.05 17.97
C ALA A 79 5.52 0.68 17.45
N ASN A 80 5.45 0.21 16.20
CA ASN A 80 4.22 -0.33 15.64
C ASN A 80 3.92 -1.68 16.29
N THR A 81 2.72 -1.83 16.86
CA THR A 81 2.26 -3.10 17.44
C THR A 81 1.37 -3.93 16.51
N ALA A 82 0.93 -3.38 15.37
CA ALA A 82 0.05 -4.05 14.41
C ALA A 82 0.78 -4.94 13.38
N GLY A 83 2.06 -5.23 13.59
CA GLY A 83 2.86 -6.05 12.66
C GLY A 83 3.06 -5.38 11.30
N ASN A 84 2.93 -6.14 10.23
CA ASN A 84 3.31 -5.72 8.87
C ASN A 84 2.33 -4.74 8.21
N LYS A 85 1.13 -4.52 8.77
CA LYS A 85 0.14 -3.60 8.18
C LYS A 85 0.36 -2.19 8.72
N MET A 86 0.91 -1.31 7.89
CA MET A 86 1.22 0.08 8.24
C MET A 86 0.07 1.07 7.98
N TRP A 87 -1.10 0.62 7.50
CA TRP A 87 -2.24 1.48 7.16
C TRP A 87 -3.59 1.04 7.74
N GLY A 88 -4.48 2.02 7.93
CA GLY A 88 -5.72 1.94 8.70
C GLY A 88 -5.53 2.38 10.15
N ARG A 89 -6.55 2.10 10.96
CA ARG A 89 -6.52 2.39 12.39
C ARG A 89 -5.56 1.44 13.10
N THR A 90 -4.47 1.99 13.65
CA THR A 90 -3.45 1.26 14.39
C THR A 90 -3.15 1.94 15.72
N TYR A 91 -2.49 1.19 16.60
CA TYR A 91 -1.96 1.71 17.85
C TYR A 91 -0.44 1.70 17.78
N VAL A 92 0.14 2.83 18.14
CA VAL A 92 1.59 2.98 18.25
C VAL A 92 1.93 3.01 19.73
N ARG A 93 2.85 2.15 20.14
CA ARG A 93 3.41 2.19 21.49
C ARG A 93 4.40 3.34 21.54
N VAL A 94 4.19 4.24 22.50
CA VAL A 94 5.08 5.36 22.76
C VAL A 94 5.81 5.13 24.07
N GLN A 95 7.14 5.23 24.03
CA GLN A 95 8.00 5.23 25.20
C GLN A 95 8.74 6.55 25.28
N CYS A 96 8.52 7.30 26.37
CA CYS A 96 9.29 8.50 26.64
C CYS A 96 10.66 8.13 27.24
N VAL A 97 11.70 8.75 26.73
CA VAL A 97 13.08 8.65 27.23
C VAL A 97 13.39 9.93 28.00
N GLY A 98 13.91 9.79 29.22
CA GLY A 98 14.18 10.92 30.12
C GLY A 98 12.98 11.38 30.96
N SER A 99 11.96 10.53 31.13
CA SER A 99 10.79 10.77 31.98
C SER A 99 10.36 9.45 32.64
N ASP A 100 9.83 9.51 33.86
CA ASP A 100 9.28 8.35 34.60
C ASP A 100 7.88 7.91 34.08
N THR A 101 7.50 8.42 32.92
CA THR A 101 6.24 8.09 32.26
C THR A 101 6.26 6.64 31.78
N ALA A 102 5.32 5.84 32.27
CA ALA A 102 5.12 4.48 31.79
C ALA A 102 4.73 4.48 30.30
N PRO A 103 5.22 3.52 29.49
CA PRO A 103 4.87 3.41 28.08
C PRO A 103 3.35 3.28 27.88
N PHE A 104 2.84 3.94 26.85
CA PHE A 104 1.41 3.97 26.54
C PHE A 104 1.13 3.84 25.05
N PHE A 105 -0.12 3.56 24.72
CA PHE A 105 -0.57 3.42 23.34
C PHE A 105 -1.31 4.67 22.89
N VAL A 106 -0.99 5.11 21.68
CA VAL A 106 -1.68 6.19 20.98
C VAL A 106 -2.36 5.63 19.74
N GLY A 107 -3.64 5.95 19.58
CA GLY A 107 -4.42 5.56 18.41
C GLY A 107 -4.17 6.51 17.24
N VAL A 108 -3.76 5.95 16.11
CA VAL A 108 -3.45 6.70 14.89
C VAL A 108 -4.21 6.10 13.70
N ASP A 109 -4.68 6.97 12.82
CA ASP A 109 -5.32 6.62 11.56
C ASP A 109 -4.33 6.92 10.44
N VAL A 110 -3.80 5.86 9.83
CA VAL A 110 -2.83 5.98 8.75
C VAL A 110 -3.54 5.72 7.43
N LYS A 111 -3.79 6.77 6.67
CA LYS A 111 -4.34 6.66 5.31
C LYS A 111 -3.21 6.58 4.31
N VAL A 112 -3.27 5.61 3.42
CA VAL A 112 -2.26 5.43 2.38
C VAL A 112 -2.97 5.43 1.04
N TRP A 113 -2.64 6.39 0.21
CA TRP A 113 -3.12 6.51 -1.16
C TRP A 113 -2.10 5.90 -2.08
N ALA A 114 -2.45 4.84 -2.79
CA ALA A 114 -1.53 4.19 -3.71
C ALA A 114 -2.22 3.84 -5.02
N PRO A 115 -1.46 3.76 -6.13
CA PRO A 115 -1.97 3.22 -7.37
C PRO A 115 -2.28 1.72 -7.18
N VAL A 116 -3.53 1.35 -7.40
CA VAL A 116 -3.99 -0.05 -7.40
C VAL A 116 -4.53 -0.43 -8.77
N LEU A 117 -4.45 -1.71 -9.11
CA LEU A 117 -4.96 -2.20 -10.39
C LEU A 117 -6.47 -2.41 -10.36
N VAL A 118 -7.15 -1.79 -11.33
CA VAL A 118 -8.58 -1.87 -11.53
C VAL A 118 -8.86 -2.37 -12.94
N VAL A 119 -9.91 -3.16 -13.09
CA VAL A 119 -10.33 -3.70 -14.39
C VAL A 119 -10.93 -2.58 -15.25
N LYS A 120 -10.43 -2.43 -16.49
CA LYS A 120 -10.86 -1.38 -17.43
C LYS A 120 -12.08 -1.80 -18.27
N GLY A 121 -12.16 -3.06 -18.65
CA GLY A 121 -13.23 -3.62 -19.49
C GLY A 121 -13.75 -4.95 -18.94
N THR A 122 -14.84 -5.47 -19.49
CA THR A 122 -15.37 -6.77 -19.04
C THR A 122 -14.40 -7.90 -19.42
N ILE A 123 -13.91 -8.64 -18.42
CA ILE A 123 -13.02 -9.79 -18.61
C ILE A 123 -13.83 -11.06 -18.31
N GLN A 124 -13.83 -12.02 -19.25
CA GLN A 124 -14.53 -13.27 -19.08
C GLN A 124 -13.73 -14.26 -18.22
N SER A 125 -14.43 -15.20 -17.58
CA SER A 125 -13.78 -16.28 -16.85
C SER A 125 -12.88 -17.10 -17.80
N GLY A 126 -11.65 -17.39 -17.36
CA GLY A 126 -10.64 -18.10 -18.13
C GLY A 126 -9.87 -17.26 -19.16
N GLN A 127 -10.24 -15.99 -19.34
CA GLN A 127 -9.51 -15.08 -20.22
C GLN A 127 -8.17 -14.69 -19.57
N THR A 128 -7.09 -14.69 -20.36
CA THR A 128 -5.77 -14.18 -19.94
C THR A 128 -5.83 -12.67 -19.71
N LEU A 129 -5.34 -12.19 -18.57
CA LEU A 129 -5.27 -10.76 -18.30
C LEU A 129 -4.04 -10.16 -18.97
N GLY A 130 -4.24 -9.13 -19.78
CA GLY A 130 -3.19 -8.32 -20.36
C GLY A 130 -3.05 -6.94 -19.73
N LEU A 131 -1.98 -6.25 -20.09
CA LEU A 131 -1.70 -4.86 -19.70
C LEU A 131 -2.82 -3.88 -20.13
N ASN A 132 -3.55 -4.21 -21.20
CA ASN A 132 -4.61 -3.36 -21.75
C ASN A 132 -5.97 -3.53 -21.04
N ASP A 133 -6.13 -4.60 -20.24
CA ASP A 133 -7.40 -4.94 -19.57
C ASP A 133 -7.51 -4.28 -18.18
N VAL A 134 -6.41 -3.72 -17.69
CA VAL A 134 -6.30 -3.11 -16.37
C VAL A 134 -5.82 -1.66 -16.49
N GLU A 135 -6.11 -0.87 -15.46
CA GLU A 135 -5.63 0.49 -15.31
C GLU A 135 -5.22 0.73 -13.86
N PHE A 136 -4.27 1.63 -13.65
CA PHE A 136 -3.93 2.11 -12.31
C PHE A 136 -4.93 3.16 -11.87
N ARG A 137 -5.46 3.01 -10.65
CA ARG A 137 -6.32 3.99 -10.01
C ARG A 137 -5.80 4.25 -8.60
N THR A 138 -5.63 5.52 -8.25
CA THR A 138 -5.24 5.90 -6.89
C THR A 138 -6.40 5.70 -5.93
N MET A 139 -6.24 4.86 -4.92
CA MET A 139 -7.26 4.56 -3.91
C MET A 139 -6.67 4.53 -2.50
N ASP A 140 -7.51 4.77 -1.50
CA ASP A 140 -7.13 4.69 -0.09
C ASP A 140 -7.08 3.22 0.37
N LEU A 141 -5.87 2.71 0.58
CA LEU A 141 -5.59 1.35 1.03
C LEU A 141 -6.17 1.02 2.40
N SER A 142 -6.46 2.03 3.24
CA SER A 142 -7.09 1.83 4.55
C SER A 142 -8.50 1.27 4.44
N GLN A 143 -9.19 1.57 3.34
CA GLN A 143 -10.56 1.13 3.05
C GLN A 143 -10.60 -0.17 2.23
N LEU A 144 -9.47 -0.60 1.67
CA LEU A 144 -9.41 -1.80 0.85
C LEU A 144 -9.26 -3.06 1.71
N SER A 145 -9.94 -4.13 1.30
CA SER A 145 -9.67 -5.47 1.81
C SER A 145 -8.27 -5.94 1.38
N HIS A 146 -7.67 -6.86 2.12
CA HIS A 146 -6.39 -7.48 1.76
C HIS A 146 -6.41 -8.18 0.40
N GLY A 147 -5.21 -8.48 -0.12
CA GLY A 147 -5.03 -9.30 -1.32
C GLY A 147 -5.22 -8.58 -2.64
N TRP A 148 -5.22 -7.25 -2.68
CA TRP A 148 -5.22 -6.48 -3.94
C TRP A 148 -3.87 -6.57 -4.64
N VAL A 149 -3.86 -6.34 -5.96
CA VAL A 149 -2.65 -6.41 -6.79
C VAL A 149 -2.11 -5.01 -7.04
N SER A 150 -0.83 -4.79 -6.71
CA SER A 150 -0.13 -3.50 -6.83
C SER A 150 0.70 -3.36 -8.10
N ASP A 151 1.10 -4.48 -8.71
CA ASP A 151 2.08 -4.51 -9.79
C ASP A 151 1.62 -5.44 -10.92
N LEU A 152 1.80 -4.95 -12.15
CA LEU A 152 1.49 -5.65 -13.40
C LEU A 152 2.29 -6.94 -13.56
N ALA A 153 3.47 -7.06 -12.94
CA ALA A 153 4.26 -8.30 -12.96
C ALA A 153 3.47 -9.51 -12.43
N HIS A 154 2.52 -9.29 -11.52
CA HIS A 154 1.67 -10.35 -10.95
C HIS A 154 0.59 -10.84 -11.93
N LEU A 155 0.36 -10.14 -13.05
CA LEU A 155 -0.62 -10.54 -14.07
C LEU A 155 -0.03 -11.51 -15.10
N ASN A 156 1.30 -11.66 -15.13
CA ASN A 156 1.98 -12.51 -16.08
C ASN A 156 1.52 -13.98 -15.93
N ASN A 157 1.09 -14.58 -17.05
CA ASN A 157 0.55 -15.95 -17.10
C ASN A 157 -0.65 -16.19 -16.15
N LYS A 158 -1.39 -15.13 -15.80
CA LYS A 158 -2.63 -15.23 -15.04
C LYS A 158 -3.85 -15.07 -15.95
N THR A 159 -4.90 -15.80 -15.58
CA THR A 159 -6.23 -15.81 -16.19
C THR A 159 -7.27 -15.44 -15.14
N ALA A 160 -8.41 -14.92 -15.58
CA ALA A 160 -9.48 -14.54 -14.66
C ALA A 160 -10.15 -15.80 -14.10
N ALA A 161 -10.16 -15.95 -12.78
CA ALA A 161 -10.82 -17.07 -12.11
C ALA A 161 -12.36 -17.03 -12.24
N ARG A 162 -12.90 -15.84 -12.54
CA ARG A 162 -14.32 -15.51 -12.72
C ARG A 162 -14.48 -14.33 -13.66
N GLN A 163 -15.71 -14.03 -14.09
CA GLN A 163 -15.99 -12.81 -14.85
C GLN A 163 -15.75 -11.56 -13.97
N LEU A 164 -15.04 -10.57 -14.53
CA LEU A 164 -14.76 -9.29 -13.89
C LEU A 164 -15.39 -8.15 -14.69
N TRP A 165 -15.98 -7.20 -13.96
CA TRP A 165 -16.64 -6.03 -14.54
C TRP A 165 -15.71 -4.82 -14.50
N PRO A 166 -15.88 -3.85 -15.42
CA PRO A 166 -15.12 -2.60 -15.37
C PRO A 166 -15.32 -1.90 -14.01
N GLY A 167 -14.23 -1.31 -13.48
CA GLY A 167 -14.20 -0.69 -12.16
C GLY A 167 -13.96 -1.65 -10.99
N THR A 168 -13.86 -2.96 -11.23
CA THR A 168 -13.55 -3.94 -10.17
C THR A 168 -12.09 -3.84 -9.74
N LEU A 169 -11.84 -3.69 -8.44
CA LEU A 169 -10.51 -3.79 -7.85
C LEU A 169 -9.95 -5.20 -8.04
N LEU A 170 -8.75 -5.29 -8.62
CA LEU A 170 -8.12 -6.56 -8.88
C LEU A 170 -7.50 -7.14 -7.60
N LYS A 171 -7.81 -8.41 -7.33
CA LYS A 171 -7.30 -9.16 -6.18
C LYS A 171 -6.67 -10.46 -6.64
N HIS A 172 -5.70 -10.95 -5.87
CA HIS A 172 -5.03 -12.22 -6.12
C HIS A 172 -6.03 -13.38 -6.21
N ASP A 173 -7.09 -13.38 -5.39
CA ASP A 173 -8.15 -14.39 -5.43
C ASP A 173 -8.94 -14.44 -6.76
N TYR A 174 -8.86 -13.38 -7.57
CA TYR A 174 -9.53 -13.31 -8.88
C TYR A 174 -8.60 -13.76 -10.01
N LEU A 175 -7.32 -13.99 -9.70
CA LEU A 175 -6.30 -14.41 -10.64
C LEU A 175 -6.02 -15.89 -10.42
N ARG A 176 -6.30 -16.71 -11.42
CA ARG A 176 -5.85 -18.10 -11.49
C ARG A 176 -4.70 -18.16 -12.47
N GLY A 177 -3.56 -18.72 -12.10
CA GLY A 177 -2.51 -18.97 -13.08
C GLY A 177 -2.93 -19.98 -14.12
N GLN A 178 -2.27 -19.89 -15.26
CA GLN A 178 -2.43 -20.90 -16.28
C GLN A 178 -1.86 -22.23 -15.76
N ALA A 179 -2.67 -23.27 -15.77
CA ALA A 179 -2.18 -24.59 -15.43
C ALA A 179 -1.17 -25.07 -16.46
N LEU A 180 0.01 -25.41 -15.97
CA LEU A 180 1.10 -26.01 -16.76
C LEU A 180 0.92 -27.52 -16.89
N VAL A 181 0.18 -28.11 -15.95
CA VAL A 181 -0.14 -29.52 -15.88
C VAL A 181 -1.64 -29.64 -15.59
N LYS A 182 -2.36 -30.43 -16.39
CA LYS A 182 -3.78 -30.71 -16.19
C LYS A 182 -3.98 -32.16 -15.72
N ASN A 183 -5.15 -32.41 -15.15
CA ASN A 183 -5.53 -33.76 -14.77
C ASN A 183 -5.57 -34.68 -16.02
N GLY A 184 -4.89 -35.82 -15.94
CA GLY A 184 -4.75 -36.78 -17.04
C GLY A 184 -3.53 -36.55 -17.94
N ASP A 185 -2.81 -35.43 -17.78
CA ASP A 185 -1.62 -35.17 -18.59
C ASP A 185 -0.49 -36.15 -18.26
N THR A 186 0.20 -36.62 -19.29
CA THR A 186 1.43 -37.39 -19.13
C THR A 186 2.59 -36.42 -18.91
N VAL A 187 3.13 -36.42 -17.69
CA VAL A 187 4.19 -35.50 -17.25
C VAL A 187 5.53 -36.21 -17.10
N LYS A 188 6.61 -35.49 -17.40
CA LYS A 188 7.97 -35.88 -17.06
C LYS A 188 8.23 -35.55 -15.59
N VAL A 189 8.70 -36.55 -14.85
CA VAL A 189 9.04 -36.41 -13.43
C VAL A 189 10.55 -36.32 -13.31
N MET A 190 11.06 -35.29 -12.65
CA MET A 190 12.49 -35.16 -12.35
C MET A 190 12.69 -35.22 -10.84
N MET A 191 13.35 -36.26 -10.37
CA MET A 191 13.74 -36.42 -8.98
C MET A 191 15.18 -35.94 -8.81
N LYS A 192 15.41 -34.89 -8.02
CA LYS A 192 16.75 -34.35 -7.75
C LYS A 192 17.20 -34.76 -6.35
N GLY A 193 18.39 -35.36 -6.25
CA GLY A 193 19.07 -35.66 -5.01
C GLY A 193 20.51 -35.14 -5.00
N PRO A 194 21.27 -35.31 -3.91
CA PRO A 194 22.66 -34.86 -3.84
C PRO A 194 23.52 -35.58 -4.89
N GLY A 195 23.87 -34.89 -5.98
CA GLY A 195 24.72 -35.41 -7.05
C GLY A 195 24.04 -36.29 -8.10
N PHE A 196 22.72 -36.44 -8.08
CA PHE A 196 21.99 -37.23 -9.10
C PHE A 196 20.63 -36.63 -9.46
N ALA A 197 20.19 -36.87 -10.69
CA ALA A 197 18.85 -36.57 -11.15
C ALA A 197 18.26 -37.79 -11.88
N ILE A 198 17.08 -38.25 -11.47
CA ILE A 198 16.38 -39.38 -12.07
C ILE A 198 15.17 -38.85 -12.81
N GLY A 199 15.09 -39.15 -14.10
CA GLY A 199 13.93 -38.87 -14.95
C GLY A 199 12.95 -40.04 -14.98
N GLY A 200 11.66 -39.75 -14.92
CA GLY A 200 10.57 -40.71 -15.03
C GLY A 200 9.38 -40.14 -15.78
N THR A 201 8.37 -40.98 -16.03
CA THR A 201 7.09 -40.56 -16.60
C THR A 201 5.97 -40.92 -15.64
N ALA A 202 5.01 -40.00 -15.47
CA ALA A 202 3.84 -40.19 -14.63
C ALA A 202 2.62 -39.52 -15.26
N VAL A 203 1.43 -39.86 -14.77
CA VAL A 203 0.18 -39.20 -15.14
C VAL A 203 -0.24 -38.27 -14.00
N ALA A 204 -0.52 -37.01 -14.30
CA ALA A 204 -1.02 -36.06 -13.33
C ALA A 204 -2.47 -36.40 -12.93
N MET A 205 -2.74 -36.40 -11.63
CA MET A 205 -4.07 -36.66 -11.05
C MET A 205 -4.78 -35.37 -10.59
N GLY A 206 -4.27 -34.22 -11.03
CA GLY A 206 -4.75 -32.90 -10.67
C GLY A 206 -4.19 -31.84 -11.60
N GLU A 207 -4.68 -30.63 -11.43
CA GLU A 207 -4.19 -29.45 -12.13
C GLU A 207 -3.17 -28.71 -11.24
N ALA A 208 -2.12 -28.13 -11.83
CA ALA A 208 -1.17 -27.30 -11.10
C ALA A 208 -0.59 -26.17 -11.95
N GLU A 209 -0.41 -25.03 -11.29
CA GLU A 209 0.31 -23.87 -11.79
C GLU A 209 1.82 -23.98 -11.55
N LEU A 210 2.59 -23.05 -12.11
CA LEU A 210 4.01 -22.91 -11.84
C LEU A 210 4.29 -22.80 -10.33
N GLY A 211 5.07 -23.73 -9.80
CA GLY A 211 5.43 -23.78 -8.37
C GLY A 211 4.40 -24.45 -7.47
N GLU A 212 3.26 -24.89 -7.99
CA GLU A 212 2.23 -25.58 -7.23
C GLU A 212 2.49 -27.09 -7.15
N VAL A 213 2.03 -27.72 -6.06
CA VAL A 213 2.17 -29.16 -5.84
C VAL A 213 1.04 -29.93 -6.52
N VAL A 214 1.40 -30.90 -7.36
CA VAL A 214 0.47 -31.81 -8.03
C VAL A 214 0.70 -33.25 -7.60
N LYS A 215 -0.39 -34.02 -7.49
CA LYS A 215 -0.35 -35.48 -7.33
C LYS A 215 -0.12 -36.13 -8.68
N ILE A 216 0.89 -36.99 -8.75
CA ILE A 216 1.26 -37.71 -9.96
C ILE A 216 1.26 -39.22 -9.68
N LYS A 217 0.80 -40.01 -10.64
CA LYS A 217 0.79 -41.48 -10.57
C LYS A 217 1.81 -42.04 -11.55
N THR A 218 2.82 -42.75 -11.04
CA THR A 218 3.83 -43.39 -11.86
C THR A 218 3.26 -44.58 -12.63
N THR A 219 3.97 -45.04 -13.66
CA THR A 219 3.62 -46.27 -14.39
C THR A 219 3.56 -47.52 -13.48
N GLN A 220 4.31 -47.51 -12.38
CA GLN A 220 4.29 -48.55 -11.34
C GLN A 220 3.10 -48.44 -10.39
N GLY A 221 2.22 -47.45 -10.57
CA GLY A 221 1.03 -47.22 -9.75
C GLY A 221 1.27 -46.45 -8.45
N LYS A 222 2.50 -46.01 -8.17
CA LYS A 222 2.81 -45.21 -6.97
C LYS A 222 2.35 -43.77 -7.15
N ILE A 223 1.72 -43.20 -6.11
CA ILE A 223 1.32 -41.79 -6.08
C ILE A 223 2.44 -41.00 -5.41
N LEU A 224 2.92 -39.96 -6.09
CA LEU A 224 3.93 -39.02 -5.59
C LEU A 224 3.35 -37.60 -5.61
N HIS A 225 3.94 -36.72 -4.79
CA HIS A 225 3.66 -35.29 -4.80
C HIS A 225 4.88 -34.59 -5.36
N GLY A 226 4.69 -33.71 -6.33
CA GLY A 226 5.78 -32.95 -6.94
C GLY A 226 5.33 -31.55 -7.29
N VAL A 227 6.29 -30.66 -7.49
CA VAL A 227 6.08 -29.25 -7.84
C VAL A 227 6.16 -29.10 -9.35
N ALA A 228 5.15 -28.49 -9.97
CA ALA A 228 5.19 -28.17 -11.40
C ALA A 228 6.23 -27.06 -11.65
N ARG A 229 7.20 -27.33 -12.53
CA ARG A 229 8.26 -26.37 -12.87
C ARG A 229 8.13 -25.81 -14.28
N ASP A 230 7.53 -26.56 -15.18
CA ASP A 230 7.32 -26.18 -16.57
C ASP A 230 6.13 -26.97 -17.15
N ALA A 231 5.74 -26.66 -18.39
CA ALA A 231 4.73 -27.39 -19.13
C ALA A 231 5.09 -28.90 -19.16
N LEU A 232 4.22 -29.72 -18.57
CA LEU A 232 4.41 -31.17 -18.45
C LEU A 232 5.68 -31.62 -17.70
N LEU A 233 6.28 -30.76 -16.86
CA LEU A 233 7.46 -31.08 -16.04
C LEU A 233 7.17 -30.90 -14.55
N VAL A 234 7.33 -31.99 -13.79
CA VAL A 234 7.12 -32.01 -12.34
C VAL A 234 8.41 -32.43 -11.64
N GLU A 235 8.87 -31.62 -10.69
CA GLU A 235 10.01 -31.95 -9.83
C GLU A 235 9.55 -32.56 -8.51
N VAL A 236 10.21 -33.63 -8.09
CA VAL A 236 9.96 -34.27 -6.79
C VAL A 236 11.24 -34.19 -5.97
N SER A 237 11.19 -33.49 -4.85
CA SER A 237 12.26 -33.48 -3.85
C SER A 237 12.17 -34.78 -3.03
N LEU A 238 13.29 -35.49 -2.87
CA LEU A 238 13.40 -36.61 -1.92
C LEU A 238 13.67 -36.12 -0.50
#